data_AF-A0A929E2K1-F1
#
_entry.id   AF-A0A929E2K1-F1
#
_cell.length_a   1.000
_cell.length_b   1.000
_cell.length_c   1.000
_cell.angle_alpha   90.00
_cell.angle_beta   90.00
_cell.angle_gamma   90.00
#
_symmetry.space_group_name_H-M   'P 1'
#
loop_
_entity.id
_entity.type
_entity.pdbx_description
1 polymer ?
#
loop_
_entity_poly.entity_id
_entity_poly.type
_entity_poly.pdbx_seq_one_letter_code
_entity_poly.pdbx_strand_id
1 'polypeptide(L)' 'GVLSNIKRREPSLPIIIFTAYDTYVDDPRLSQADGYVIKSFRLDELKQKVADVLKRKPAPLH' A
#
# COMPACT_ATOMS: atom_id res chain seq x y z
N GLY A 1 -13.02 -7.54 3.48
CA GLY A 1 -11.92 -7.56 4.47
C GLY A 1 -11.55 -6.15 4.89
N VAL A 2 -10.55 -6.00 5.77
CA VAL A 2 -10.10 -4.68 6.27
C VAL A 2 -9.79 -3.71 5.12
N LEU A 3 -9.00 -4.14 4.13
CA LEU A 3 -8.65 -3.31 2.97
C LEU A 3 -9.88 -2.88 2.16
N SER A 4 -10.79 -3.81 1.90
CA SER A 4 -12.04 -3.51 1.19
C SER A 4 -12.90 -2.49 1.95
N ASN A 5 -12.91 -2.53 3.28
CA ASN A 5 -13.66 -1.58 4.10
C ASN A 5 -13.05 -0.18 4.03
N ILE A 6 -11.72 -0.08 4.05
CA ILE A 6 -10.99 1.19 3.89
C ILE A 6 -11.28 1.79 2.51
N LYS A 7 -11.11 1.01 1.44
CA LYS A 7 -11.35 1.46 0.07
C LYS A 7 -12.79 1.88 -0.21
N ARG A 8 -13.78 1.28 0.46
CA ARG A 8 -15.18 1.73 0.35
C ARG A 8 -15.44 3.08 1.03
N ARG A 9 -14.70 3.42 2.08
CA ARG A 9 -14.85 4.69 2.80
C ARG A 9 -14.03 5.80 2.14
N GLU A 10 -12.79 5.48 1.77
CA GLU A 10 -11.83 6.42 1.20
C GLU A 10 -11.17 5.78 -0.05
N PRO A 11 -11.84 5.81 -1.22
CA PRO A 11 -11.34 5.16 -2.43
C PRO A 11 -9.97 5.68 -2.89
N SER A 12 -9.71 6.97 -2.64
CA SER A 12 -8.45 7.64 -2.98
C SER A 12 -7.31 7.32 -2.01
N LEU A 13 -7.58 6.81 -0.82
CA LEU A 13 -6.53 6.55 0.18
C LEU A 13 -5.55 5.47 -0.35
N PRO A 14 -4.24 5.79 -0.46
CA PRO A 14 -3.23 4.79 -0.78
C PRO A 14 -3.06 3.79 0.37
N ILE A 15 -2.95 2.50 0.06
CA ILE A 15 -2.69 1.45 1.04
C ILE A 15 -1.38 0.74 0.70
N ILE A 16 -0.44 0.70 1.64
CA ILE A 16 0.78 -0.10 1.57
C ILE A 16 0.69 -1.20 2.61
N ILE A 17 0.93 -2.45 2.20
CA ILE A 17 1.09 -3.57 3.13
C ILE A 17 2.57 -3.63 3.55
N PHE A 18 2.83 -3.59 4.85
CA PHE A 18 4.17 -3.72 5.43
C PHE A 18 4.23 -4.95 6.34
N THR A 19 4.96 -5.98 5.92
CA THR A 19 4.88 -7.30 6.57
C THR A 19 6.22 -8.04 6.52
N ALA A 20 6.48 -8.91 7.49
CA ALA A 20 7.66 -9.78 7.49
C ALA A 20 7.53 -10.99 6.54
N TYR A 21 6.38 -11.15 5.90
CA TYR A 21 6.07 -12.26 4.99
C TYR A 21 6.67 -12.00 3.60
N ASP A 22 7.53 -12.88 3.11
CA ASP A 22 8.27 -12.73 1.84
C ASP A 22 7.58 -13.40 0.64
N THR A 23 6.61 -14.27 0.87
CA THR A 23 5.77 -14.88 -0.17
C THR A 23 4.73 -13.89 -0.69
N TYR A 24 5.23 -12.98 -1.53
CA TYR A 24 4.50 -11.92 -2.22
C TYR A 24 3.46 -12.44 -3.24
N VAL A 25 3.50 -13.68 -3.72
CA VAL A 25 2.68 -14.06 -4.89
C VAL A 25 1.28 -14.54 -4.51
N ASP A 26 1.10 -15.05 -3.30
CA ASP A 26 -0.13 -15.77 -2.92
C ASP A 26 -1.06 -14.99 -1.98
N ASP A 27 -0.73 -13.73 -1.63
CA ASP A 27 -1.57 -12.96 -0.72
C ASP A 27 -2.72 -12.26 -1.48
N PRO A 28 -3.99 -12.68 -1.32
CA PRO A 28 -5.12 -12.09 -2.02
C PRO A 28 -5.33 -10.61 -1.69
N ARG A 29 -4.74 -10.10 -0.58
CA ARG A 29 -4.80 -8.70 -0.18
C ARG A 29 -4.03 -7.78 -1.13
N LEU A 30 -3.07 -8.29 -1.89
CA LEU A 30 -2.25 -7.51 -2.81
C LEU A 30 -3.05 -6.87 -3.93
N SER A 31 -4.08 -7.56 -4.41
CA SER A 31 -5.02 -7.03 -5.40
C SER A 31 -5.72 -5.73 -4.95
N GLN A 32 -5.75 -5.46 -3.64
CA GLN A 32 -6.45 -4.31 -3.03
C GLN A 32 -5.49 -3.26 -2.46
N ALA A 33 -4.18 -3.48 -2.55
CA ALA A 33 -3.15 -2.58 -2.06
C ALA A 33 -2.45 -1.85 -3.21
N ASP A 34 -2.01 -0.62 -2.96
CA ASP A 34 -1.26 0.19 -3.91
C ASP A 34 0.27 -0.07 -3.80
N GLY A 35 0.69 -0.77 -2.75
CA GLY A 35 2.08 -1.17 -2.54
C GLY A 35 2.23 -2.28 -1.50
N TYR A 36 3.40 -2.90 -1.53
CA TYR A 36 3.84 -3.92 -0.59
C TYR A 36 5.32 -3.70 -0.29
N VAL A 37 5.71 -3.86 0.97
CA VAL A 37 7.10 -3.70 1.43
C VAL A 37 7.39 -4.74 2.50
N ILE A 38 8.53 -5.41 2.38
CA ILE A 38 8.99 -6.37 3.40
C ILE A 38 9.48 -5.61 4.63
N LYS A 39 9.09 -6.09 5.81
CA LYS A 39 9.51 -5.52 7.08
C LYS A 39 11.02 -5.65 7.22
N SER A 40 11.68 -4.50 7.24
CA SER A 40 13.12 -4.37 7.36
C SER A 40 13.48 -3.25 8.34
N PHE A 41 14.67 -3.34 8.92
CA PHE A 41 15.26 -2.25 9.71
C PHE A 41 15.66 -1.06 8.83
N ARG A 42 15.89 -1.30 7.53
CA ARG A 42 16.18 -0.25 6.55
C ARG A 42 14.87 0.27 5.97
N LEU A 43 14.59 1.55 6.20
CA LEU A 43 13.32 2.18 5.80
C LEU A 43 13.36 2.82 4.41
N ASP A 44 14.47 2.72 3.69
CA ASP A 44 14.64 3.34 2.37
C ASP A 44 13.56 2.89 1.38
N GLU A 45 13.30 1.57 1.32
CA GLU A 45 12.28 0.97 0.47
C GLU A 45 10.87 1.44 0.84
N LEU A 46 10.56 1.49 2.14
CA LEU A 46 9.26 1.97 2.61
C LEU A 46 9.02 3.43 2.23
N LYS A 47 10.03 4.29 2.47
CA LYS A 47 9.95 5.71 2.11
C LYS A 47 9.76 5.91 0.61
N GLN A 48 10.51 5.15 -0.20
CA GLN A 48 10.36 5.20 -1.65
C GLN A 48 8.96 4.75 -2.08
N LYS A 49 8.42 3.67 -1.49
CA LYS A 49 7.07 3.20 -1.81
C LYS A 49 6.00 4.23 -1.46
N VAL A 50 6.13 4.89 -0.31
CA VAL A 50 5.24 5.98 0.10
C VAL A 50 5.27 7.11 -0.94
N ALA A 51 6.47 7.55 -1.36
CA ALA A 51 6.61 8.58 -2.38
C ALA A 51 5.97 8.17 -3.72
N ASP A 52 6.15 6.91 -4.14
CA ASP A 52 5.61 6.39 -5.39
C ASP A 52 4.07 6.37 -5.39
N VAL A 53 3.45 5.88 -4.31
CA VAL A 53 1.97 5.78 -4.25
C VAL A 53 1.32 7.15 -4.14
N LEU A 54 1.97 8.11 -3.48
CA LEU A 54 1.49 9.49 -3.40
C LEU A 54 1.58 10.22 -4.74
N LYS A 55 2.57 9.92 -5.58
CA LYS A 55 2.67 10.48 -6.95
C LYS A 55 1.61 9.91 -7.90
N ARG A 56 1.22 8.65 -7.72
CA ARG A 56 0.29 7.95 -8.63
C ARG A 56 -1.18 8.30 -8.41
N LYS A 57 -1.54 8.79 -7.23
CA LYS A 57 -2.90 9.26 -6.94
C LYS A 57 -2.88 10.77 -6.81
N PRO A 58 -3.44 11.52 -7.78
CA PRO A 58 -3.60 12.95 -7.59
C PRO A 58 -4.41 13.19 -6.31
N ALA A 59 -4.00 14.18 -5.52
CA ALA A 59 -4.83 14.67 -4.43
C ALA A 59 -6.22 15.01 -5.00
N PRO A 60 -7.32 14.74 -4.27
CA PRO A 60 -8.64 15.15 -4.73
C PRO A 60 -8.60 16.64 -5.06
N LEU A 61 -8.98 16.99 -6.29
CA LEU A 61 -9.23 18.38 -6.67
C LEU A 61 -10.36 18.88 -5.76
N HIS A 62 -10.02 19.75 -4.80
CA HIS A 62 -10.99 20.54 -4.06
C HIS A 62 -11.59 21.62 -4.94
#